data_AF-A0A1H3NZ79-F1
#
_entry.id   AF-A0A1H3NZ79-F1
#
_cell.length_a   1.000
_cell.length_b   1.000
_cell.length_c   1.000
_cell.angle_alpha   90.00
_cell.angle_beta   90.00
_cell.angle_gamma   90.00
#
_symmetry.space_group_name_H-M   'P 1'
#
loop_
_entity.id
_entity.type
_entity.pdbx_description
1 polymer ?
#
loop_
_entity_poly.entity_id
_entity_poly.type
_entity_poly.pdbx_seq_one_letter_code
_entity_poly.pdbx_strand_id
1 'polypeptide(L)'
;MKTARRSIGGSPHVGASTPDSGGVASRTDIAEARAAIGEVAARAASLARGTVVAVAATTALLTGAPSTATAAPGDTTTPGTGGVTPTPPPRVRLMPLGDSITWGWAPTAPNGYRNDLYDRLTGVGINVDFVGSVKRGSGPDTDNEGHSGWEIDQIAARIDEWIATYRPDIVMLQIGTNDLGRNVDIANAPQRLSTLIDRIRAAHPGCRVVVATITQTPTAALARKIADFNAAIPAIVAARGPLVSMVDQSMVGSLPGDLVDPLHPGTWGYQKMAYQWYRALEPLLNTTGSPWPERDNPFRRTATITAVTPARNATVRAVVPSRVTASHPNGIARVDLYVNGVRVGGDTTAPYTVDVDTHGRSGPQRLVWKVTDRLGNVTSQLRDITADNVAPYVSVTRAPQNRSTVRGTVGVSVAAKDTHGVNRVELIVNGRVVARDTTASYYLPVNTARQPRTMYVQVRAYDHAGNVRYTPTIVWRR
;
A
#
# COMPACT_ATOMS: atom_id res chain seq x y z
N MET A 1 -34.42 79.19 12.80
CA MET A 1 -34.10 79.88 14.07
C MET A 1 -33.43 78.88 15.01
N LYS A 2 -32.24 79.24 15.53
CA LYS A 2 -31.54 78.73 16.73
C LYS A 2 -31.08 77.26 16.76
N THR A 3 -29.79 76.97 16.50
CA THR A 3 -28.63 76.90 17.43
C THR A 3 -28.75 75.80 18.50
N ALA A 4 -28.06 74.66 18.41
CA ALA A 4 -26.62 74.38 18.66
C ALA A 4 -26.28 74.08 20.12
N ARG A 5 -25.60 72.94 20.39
CA ARG A 5 -24.37 72.86 21.22
C ARG A 5 -23.64 71.52 21.09
N ARG A 6 -22.31 71.64 21.10
CA ARG A 6 -21.22 70.67 20.84
C ARG A 6 -20.83 69.85 22.08
N SER A 7 -20.15 68.72 21.85
CA SER A 7 -18.84 68.35 22.45
C SER A 7 -18.29 67.07 21.78
N ILE A 8 -17.25 67.12 20.92
CA ILE A 8 -15.82 66.77 21.16
C ILE A 8 -15.64 65.29 21.60
N GLY A 9 -14.83 64.41 21.00
CA GLY A 9 -13.86 64.42 19.90
C GLY A 9 -13.09 63.07 19.87
N GLY A 10 -12.47 62.71 18.74
CA GLY A 10 -11.41 61.68 18.67
C GLY A 10 -11.68 60.45 17.77
N SER A 11 -11.18 60.48 16.53
CA SER A 11 -10.97 59.33 15.60
C SER A 11 -9.53 58.78 15.74
N PRO A 12 -9.07 57.76 14.98
CA PRO A 12 -9.65 56.44 14.67
C PRO A 12 -8.62 55.29 14.90
N HIS A 13 -9.04 54.01 14.93
CA HIS A 13 -8.21 52.90 14.43
C HIS A 13 -9.02 51.60 14.18
N VAL A 14 -8.49 50.82 13.24
CA VAL A 14 -9.02 49.68 12.47
C VAL A 14 -9.11 48.39 13.31
N GLY A 15 -10.13 47.54 13.06
CA GLY A 15 -10.25 46.21 13.68
C GLY A 15 -11.16 45.24 12.91
N ALA A 16 -10.59 44.09 12.55
CA ALA A 16 -11.05 43.05 11.62
C ALA A 16 -12.40 42.35 11.87
N SER A 17 -12.95 41.85 10.76
CA SER A 17 -14.06 40.90 10.61
C SER A 17 -13.72 39.48 11.09
N THR A 18 -14.66 38.83 11.78
CA THR A 18 -14.67 37.38 12.08
C THR A 18 -15.70 36.63 11.21
N PRO A 19 -15.37 35.46 10.61
CA PRO A 19 -16.35 34.60 9.96
C PRO A 19 -16.88 33.49 10.89
N ASP A 20 -18.04 33.01 10.48
CA ASP A 20 -19.05 32.20 11.18
C ASP A 20 -18.67 30.70 11.35
N SER A 21 -19.41 30.10 12.27
CA SER A 21 -19.39 28.78 12.89
C SER A 21 -19.35 27.53 11.96
N GLY A 22 -18.55 26.54 12.37
CA GLY A 22 -18.52 25.20 11.79
C GLY A 22 -19.61 24.29 12.36
N GLY A 23 -20.38 23.65 11.47
CA GLY A 23 -21.44 22.71 11.82
C GLY A 23 -20.91 21.37 12.36
N VAL A 24 -21.45 20.95 13.50
CA VAL A 24 -21.24 19.63 14.11
C VAL A 24 -22.26 18.66 13.50
N ALA A 25 -21.80 17.55 12.92
CA ALA A 25 -22.67 16.50 12.36
C ALA A 25 -23.63 15.94 13.42
N SER A 26 -24.87 15.64 13.02
CA SER A 26 -25.91 15.21 13.94
C SER A 26 -25.62 13.79 14.46
N ARG A 27 -26.17 13.44 15.63
CA ARG A 27 -26.02 12.09 16.21
C ARG A 27 -26.57 10.98 15.30
N THR A 28 -27.49 11.31 14.41
CA THR A 28 -28.07 10.39 13.41
C THR A 28 -27.05 10.07 12.32
N ASP A 29 -26.30 11.07 11.84
CA ASP A 29 -25.25 10.89 10.82
C ASP A 29 -24.11 9.98 11.30
N ILE A 30 -23.79 10.06 12.60
CA ILE A 30 -22.77 9.21 13.24
C ILE A 30 -23.26 7.76 13.42
N ALA A 31 -24.57 7.56 13.64
CA ALA A 31 -25.15 6.23 13.79
C ALA A 31 -25.23 5.49 12.44
N GLU A 32 -25.63 6.18 11.38
CA GLU A 32 -25.68 5.63 10.02
C GLU A 32 -24.28 5.29 9.49
N ALA A 33 -23.29 6.15 9.75
CA ALA A 33 -21.89 5.88 9.40
C ALA A 33 -21.32 4.65 10.13
N ARG A 34 -21.71 4.42 11.39
CA ARG A 34 -21.30 3.24 12.17
C ARG A 34 -21.96 1.95 11.67
N ALA A 35 -23.23 2.01 11.24
CA ALA A 35 -23.93 0.88 10.65
C ALA A 35 -23.29 0.46 9.31
N ALA A 36 -22.95 1.43 8.46
CA ALA A 36 -22.29 1.18 7.17
C ALA A 36 -20.88 0.55 7.34
N ILE A 37 -20.11 0.99 8.34
CA ILE A 37 -18.79 0.40 8.66
C ILE A 37 -18.94 -1.05 9.18
N GLY A 38 -19.99 -1.32 9.97
CA GLY A 38 -20.28 -2.66 10.47
C GLY A 38 -20.61 -3.67 9.37
N GLU A 39 -21.35 -3.25 8.34
CA GLU A 39 -21.74 -4.12 7.23
C GLU A 39 -20.56 -4.45 6.30
N VAL A 40 -19.67 -3.48 6.06
CA VAL A 40 -18.42 -3.69 5.30
C VAL A 40 -17.47 -4.64 6.04
N ALA A 41 -17.35 -4.51 7.36
CA ALA A 41 -16.55 -5.42 8.18
C ALA A 41 -17.12 -6.86 8.20
N ALA A 42 -18.45 -7.00 8.22
CA ALA A 42 -19.10 -8.31 8.18
C ALA A 42 -18.90 -9.04 6.84
N ARG A 43 -18.94 -8.32 5.70
CA ARG A 43 -18.66 -8.88 4.38
C ARG A 43 -17.20 -9.32 4.23
N ALA A 44 -16.25 -8.51 4.72
CA ALA A 44 -14.84 -8.86 4.77
C ALA A 44 -14.55 -10.10 5.65
N ALA A 45 -15.27 -10.25 6.75
CA ALA A 45 -15.14 -11.41 7.64
C ALA A 45 -15.76 -12.71 7.08
N SER A 46 -16.68 -12.63 6.11
CA SER A 46 -17.22 -13.82 5.43
C SER A 46 -16.25 -14.39 4.39
N LEU A 47 -15.49 -13.52 3.72
CA LEU A 47 -14.43 -13.90 2.76
C LEU A 47 -13.20 -14.53 3.45
N ALA A 48 -12.98 -14.24 4.74
CA ALA A 48 -11.87 -14.77 5.52
C ALA A 48 -12.10 -16.18 6.10
N ARG A 49 -13.34 -16.70 6.11
CA ARG A 49 -13.67 -18.00 6.73
C ARG A 49 -13.59 -19.21 5.78
N GLY A 50 -13.25 -18.99 4.52
CA GLY A 50 -13.11 -20.04 3.51
C GLY A 50 -11.70 -20.61 3.36
N THR A 51 -10.93 -20.84 4.43
CA THR A 51 -9.71 -21.69 4.35
C THR A 51 -9.19 -22.08 5.73
N VAL A 52 -9.65 -23.22 6.24
CA VAL A 52 -8.92 -23.98 7.26
C VAL A 52 -8.86 -25.43 6.76
N VAL A 53 -7.74 -25.83 6.17
CA VAL A 53 -7.33 -27.24 6.15
C VAL A 53 -5.84 -27.30 6.49
N ALA A 54 -5.53 -28.29 7.33
CA ALA A 54 -4.39 -28.38 8.22
C ALA A 54 -3.04 -28.62 7.53
N VAL A 55 -2.00 -28.16 8.25
CA VAL A 55 -0.58 -28.43 8.05
C VAL A 55 -0.27 -29.90 8.37
N ALA A 56 0.42 -30.59 7.47
CA ALA A 56 1.24 -31.75 7.80
C ALA A 56 2.61 -31.61 7.12
N ALA A 57 3.65 -31.53 7.96
CA ALA A 57 5.04 -31.43 7.55
C ALA A 57 5.60 -32.81 7.19
N THR A 58 6.41 -32.87 6.14
CA THR A 58 7.38 -33.95 5.95
C THR A 58 8.69 -33.37 5.45
N THR A 59 9.68 -33.41 6.34
CA THR A 59 11.09 -33.20 6.11
C THR A 59 11.66 -34.35 5.28
N ALA A 60 12.35 -34.04 4.18
CA ALA A 60 13.30 -34.96 3.56
C ALA A 60 14.53 -34.17 3.10
N LEU A 61 15.64 -34.36 3.82
CA LEU A 61 16.97 -33.99 3.38
C LEU A 61 17.37 -34.88 2.19
N LEU A 62 17.99 -34.31 1.16
CA LEU A 62 19.01 -35.03 0.38
C LEU A 62 20.16 -34.09 0.04
N THR A 63 21.34 -34.53 0.46
CA THR A 63 22.67 -34.00 0.19
C THR A 63 23.22 -34.53 -1.13
N GLY A 64 24.04 -33.72 -1.83
CA GLY A 64 25.12 -34.22 -2.68
C GLY A 64 25.01 -33.94 -4.18
N ALA A 65 25.85 -33.03 -4.66
CA ALA A 65 26.27 -32.85 -6.07
C ALA A 65 27.50 -33.78 -6.38
N PRO A 66 28.18 -33.71 -7.55
CA PRO A 66 27.77 -33.52 -8.95
C PRO A 66 28.30 -34.62 -9.92
N SER A 67 27.82 -34.54 -11.17
CA SER A 67 28.35 -34.99 -12.48
C SER A 67 29.75 -35.64 -12.60
N THR A 68 29.90 -36.70 -13.41
CA THR A 68 30.55 -36.67 -14.75
C THR A 68 30.66 -38.04 -15.45
N ALA A 69 30.35 -38.03 -16.77
CA ALA A 69 30.94 -38.80 -17.89
C ALA A 69 30.79 -40.35 -17.91
N THR A 70 30.68 -41.11 -19.01
CA THR A 70 30.87 -40.95 -20.46
C THR A 70 30.28 -42.19 -21.17
N ALA A 71 30.08 -42.10 -22.50
CA ALA A 71 30.06 -43.16 -23.53
C ALA A 71 28.70 -43.63 -24.11
N ALA A 72 28.60 -43.46 -25.43
CA ALA A 72 27.60 -43.99 -26.37
C ALA A 72 28.16 -45.24 -27.10
N PRO A 73 27.52 -45.79 -28.16
CA PRO A 73 26.10 -45.99 -28.46
C PRO A 73 25.76 -47.50 -28.61
N GLY A 74 24.50 -47.87 -28.40
CA GLY A 74 24.01 -49.23 -28.67
C GLY A 74 22.65 -49.15 -29.34
N ASP A 75 22.65 -49.35 -30.65
CA ASP A 75 21.48 -49.36 -31.51
C ASP A 75 20.71 -50.67 -31.30
N THR A 76 19.64 -50.63 -30.51
CA THR A 76 18.65 -51.71 -30.42
C THR A 76 17.29 -51.14 -30.77
N THR A 77 16.86 -51.49 -31.97
CA THR A 77 15.53 -51.25 -32.54
C THR A 77 14.43 -51.77 -31.60
N THR A 78 13.73 -50.84 -30.96
CA THR A 78 12.52 -51.15 -30.16
C THR A 78 11.29 -50.78 -30.98
N PRO A 79 10.23 -51.61 -31.03
CA PRO A 79 9.02 -51.34 -31.81
C PRO A 79 8.37 -50.02 -31.40
N GLY A 80 7.95 -49.24 -32.39
CA GLY A 80 7.40 -47.89 -32.19
C GLY A 80 6.22 -47.88 -31.22
N THR A 81 6.44 -47.31 -30.04
CA THR A 81 5.39 -46.63 -29.30
C THR A 81 5.01 -45.42 -30.14
N GLY A 82 3.89 -45.53 -30.88
CA GLY A 82 3.26 -44.39 -31.52
C GLY A 82 3.06 -43.32 -30.46
N GLY A 83 3.92 -42.29 -30.51
CA GLY A 83 3.76 -41.10 -29.70
C GLY A 83 2.45 -40.47 -30.12
N VAL A 84 1.40 -40.69 -29.35
CA VAL A 84 0.20 -39.87 -29.42
C VAL A 84 0.68 -38.50 -28.96
N THR A 85 1.04 -37.64 -29.91
CA THR A 85 1.26 -36.22 -29.65
C THR A 85 0.04 -35.74 -28.88
N PRO A 86 0.20 -35.20 -27.64
CA PRO A 86 -0.94 -34.73 -26.88
C PRO A 86 -1.74 -33.76 -27.75
N THR A 87 -3.03 -34.05 -27.97
CA THR A 87 -3.90 -33.13 -28.69
C THR A 87 -3.85 -31.79 -27.96
N PRO A 88 -3.56 -30.66 -28.67
CA PRO A 88 -3.57 -29.35 -28.04
C PRO A 88 -4.89 -29.13 -27.31
N PRO A 89 -4.89 -28.48 -26.13
CA PRO A 89 -6.12 -28.21 -25.42
C PRO A 89 -7.12 -27.48 -26.34
N PRO A 90 -8.41 -27.85 -26.30
CA PRO A 90 -9.42 -27.25 -27.16
C PRO A 90 -9.44 -25.74 -26.96
N ARG A 91 -9.50 -25.02 -28.07
CA ARG A 91 -9.52 -23.54 -28.07
C ARG A 91 -10.84 -23.04 -27.49
N VAL A 92 -10.77 -22.05 -26.60
CA VAL A 92 -11.93 -21.43 -25.95
C VAL A 92 -12.12 -20.02 -26.51
N ARG A 93 -13.21 -19.79 -27.22
CA ARG A 93 -13.57 -18.48 -27.78
C ARG A 93 -14.33 -17.66 -26.76
N LEU A 94 -13.67 -16.62 -26.29
CA LEU A 94 -14.12 -15.73 -25.24
C LEU A 94 -14.45 -14.37 -25.88
N MET A 95 -15.68 -13.88 -25.75
CA MET A 95 -16.07 -12.57 -26.26
C MET A 95 -16.15 -11.55 -25.11
N PRO A 96 -15.17 -10.64 -24.96
CA PRO A 96 -15.31 -9.47 -24.11
C PRO A 96 -16.34 -8.52 -24.73
N LEU A 97 -17.54 -8.45 -24.18
CA LEU A 97 -18.66 -7.65 -24.69
C LEU A 97 -19.00 -6.51 -23.73
N GLY A 98 -19.05 -5.28 -24.23
CA GLY A 98 -19.41 -4.15 -23.37
C GLY A 98 -19.17 -2.78 -23.98
N ASP A 99 -18.90 -1.81 -23.11
CA ASP A 99 -18.70 -0.41 -23.47
C ASP A 99 -17.21 0.01 -23.51
N SER A 100 -16.90 1.27 -23.18
CA SER A 100 -15.54 1.82 -23.12
C SER A 100 -14.64 1.09 -22.12
N ILE A 101 -15.21 0.52 -21.05
CA ILE A 101 -14.46 -0.22 -20.04
C ILE A 101 -13.93 -1.54 -20.64
N THR A 102 -14.75 -2.24 -21.42
CA THR A 102 -14.33 -3.46 -22.15
C THR A 102 -13.41 -3.13 -23.33
N TRP A 103 -13.71 -2.05 -24.05
CA TRP A 103 -12.84 -1.54 -25.12
C TRP A 103 -11.42 -1.25 -24.62
N GLY A 104 -11.28 -0.90 -23.34
CA GLY A 104 -10.00 -0.61 -22.70
C GLY A 104 -9.65 0.86 -22.78
N TRP A 105 -10.65 1.74 -22.60
CA TRP A 105 -10.39 3.17 -22.51
C TRP A 105 -9.62 3.44 -21.22
N ALA A 106 -8.33 3.74 -21.36
CA ALA A 106 -7.48 4.41 -20.39
C ALA A 106 -6.11 4.70 -21.03
N PRO A 107 -5.55 5.92 -20.87
CA PRO A 107 -4.19 6.20 -21.33
C PRO A 107 -3.13 5.29 -20.70
N THR A 108 -3.36 4.88 -19.45
CA THR A 108 -2.43 4.06 -18.66
C THR A 108 -2.57 2.55 -18.91
N ALA A 109 -3.60 2.12 -19.65
CA ALA A 109 -3.93 0.71 -19.85
C ALA A 109 -4.74 0.51 -21.15
N PRO A 110 -4.11 0.63 -22.32
CA PRO A 110 -4.81 0.68 -23.62
C PRO A 110 -5.54 -0.63 -24.01
N ASN A 111 -5.31 -1.72 -23.26
CA ASN A 111 -5.95 -3.04 -23.43
C ASN A 111 -7.08 -3.29 -22.41
N GLY A 112 -7.33 -2.35 -21.49
CA GLY A 112 -8.19 -2.59 -20.34
C GLY A 112 -7.70 -3.77 -19.50
N TYR A 113 -8.61 -4.67 -19.15
CA TYR A 113 -8.32 -5.90 -18.40
C TYR A 113 -7.84 -7.08 -19.28
N ARG A 114 -7.97 -6.96 -20.61
CA ARG A 114 -7.94 -8.13 -21.51
C ARG A 114 -6.58 -8.83 -21.54
N ASN A 115 -5.47 -8.09 -21.57
CA ASN A 115 -4.13 -8.70 -21.57
C ASN A 115 -3.80 -9.41 -20.25
N ASP A 116 -4.07 -8.79 -19.10
CA ASP A 116 -3.83 -9.43 -17.80
C ASP A 116 -4.70 -10.69 -17.66
N LEU A 117 -5.95 -10.65 -18.15
CA LEU A 117 -6.79 -11.84 -18.20
C LEU A 117 -6.20 -12.93 -19.12
N TYR A 118 -5.72 -12.55 -20.32
CA TYR A 118 -5.08 -13.47 -21.26
C TYR A 118 -3.86 -14.17 -20.63
N ASP A 119 -2.97 -13.40 -20.00
CA ASP A 119 -1.77 -13.92 -19.35
C ASP A 119 -2.12 -14.87 -18.20
N ARG A 120 -3.16 -14.56 -17.43
CA ARG A 120 -3.65 -15.43 -16.34
C ARG A 120 -4.22 -16.75 -16.87
N LEU A 121 -5.03 -16.70 -17.92
CA LEU A 121 -5.66 -17.88 -18.52
C LEU A 121 -4.63 -18.78 -19.22
N THR A 122 -3.75 -18.21 -20.02
CA THR A 122 -2.68 -18.96 -20.69
C THR A 122 -1.65 -19.49 -19.69
N GLY A 123 -1.38 -18.76 -18.61
CA GLY A 123 -0.52 -19.19 -17.51
C GLY A 123 -1.01 -20.43 -16.75
N VAL A 124 -2.31 -20.76 -16.84
CA VAL A 124 -2.90 -22.00 -16.31
C VAL A 124 -3.23 -23.02 -17.41
N GLY A 125 -2.73 -22.81 -18.63
CA GLY A 125 -2.85 -23.75 -19.75
C GLY A 125 -4.15 -23.64 -20.56
N ILE A 126 -4.97 -22.59 -20.35
CA ILE A 126 -6.13 -22.36 -21.20
C ILE A 126 -5.68 -21.77 -22.54
N ASN A 127 -6.03 -22.47 -23.61
CA ASN A 127 -5.88 -21.98 -24.99
C ASN A 127 -7.05 -21.04 -25.33
N VAL A 128 -6.91 -19.78 -24.92
CA VAL A 128 -7.95 -18.76 -25.12
C VAL A 128 -7.82 -18.06 -26.48
N ASP A 129 -8.97 -17.72 -27.05
CA ASP A 129 -9.15 -16.88 -28.24
C ASP A 129 -10.13 -15.76 -27.89
N PHE A 130 -9.68 -14.51 -27.87
CA PHE A 130 -10.64 -13.43 -27.82
C PHE A 130 -11.30 -13.26 -29.18
N VAL A 131 -12.62 -13.06 -29.19
CA VAL A 131 -13.37 -12.88 -30.43
C VAL A 131 -14.26 -11.66 -30.37
N GLY A 132 -14.43 -11.01 -31.51
CA GLY A 132 -15.27 -9.84 -31.70
C GLY A 132 -14.80 -8.98 -32.87
N SER A 133 -15.61 -7.99 -33.24
CA SER A 133 -15.38 -7.12 -34.39
C SER A 133 -14.35 -6.03 -34.14
N VAL A 134 -14.12 -5.67 -32.88
CA VAL A 134 -13.24 -4.58 -32.49
C VAL A 134 -11.83 -5.11 -32.24
N LYS A 135 -10.84 -4.52 -32.92
CA LYS A 135 -9.42 -4.73 -32.66
C LYS A 135 -8.85 -3.52 -31.94
N ARG A 136 -8.49 -3.67 -30.66
CA ARG A 136 -8.01 -2.53 -29.85
C ARG A 136 -6.88 -2.91 -28.91
N GLY A 137 -5.81 -2.11 -28.97
CA GLY A 137 -4.67 -2.16 -28.08
C GLY A 137 -3.49 -2.92 -28.71
N SER A 138 -2.71 -3.63 -27.91
CA SER A 138 -1.56 -4.42 -28.33
C SER A 138 -1.41 -5.66 -27.45
N GLY A 139 -0.84 -6.73 -27.98
CA GLY A 139 -0.68 -7.98 -27.23
C GLY A 139 -0.90 -9.19 -28.12
N PRO A 140 -0.99 -10.38 -27.51
CA PRO A 140 -1.16 -11.64 -28.25
C PRO A 140 -2.52 -11.75 -28.93
N ASP A 141 -3.56 -11.14 -28.34
CA ASP A 141 -4.91 -11.13 -28.89
C ASP A 141 -5.61 -9.82 -28.51
N THR A 142 -6.03 -9.06 -29.52
CA THR A 142 -6.61 -7.72 -29.35
C THR A 142 -8.10 -7.66 -29.66
N ASP A 143 -8.69 -8.80 -30.03
CA ASP A 143 -10.06 -8.89 -30.48
C ASP A 143 -11.01 -8.73 -29.28
N ASN A 144 -12.12 -8.02 -29.48
CA ASN A 144 -13.14 -7.77 -28.47
C ASN A 144 -14.42 -7.22 -29.12
N GLU A 145 -15.46 -7.07 -28.32
CA GLU A 145 -16.73 -6.44 -28.69
C GLU A 145 -17.06 -5.31 -27.70
N GLY A 146 -16.05 -4.52 -27.33
CA GLY A 146 -16.20 -3.31 -26.53
C GLY A 146 -16.49 -2.10 -27.41
N HIS A 147 -17.53 -1.33 -27.11
CA HIS A 147 -17.94 -0.17 -27.90
C HIS A 147 -18.04 1.09 -27.02
N SER A 148 -17.05 1.99 -27.17
CA SER A 148 -16.96 3.17 -26.32
C SER A 148 -18.22 4.04 -26.38
N GLY A 149 -18.82 4.30 -25.21
CA GLY A 149 -20.01 5.12 -25.09
C GLY A 149 -21.33 4.45 -25.46
N TRP A 150 -21.35 3.13 -25.71
CA TRP A 150 -22.57 2.43 -26.08
C TRP A 150 -23.43 2.03 -24.87
N GLU A 151 -24.73 2.03 -25.10
CA GLU A 151 -25.79 1.66 -24.16
C GLU A 151 -26.30 0.24 -24.44
N ILE A 152 -27.10 -0.31 -23.51
CA ILE A 152 -27.62 -1.69 -23.61
C ILE A 152 -28.33 -1.94 -24.95
N ASP A 153 -29.18 -1.01 -25.39
CA ASP A 153 -29.98 -1.20 -26.61
C ASP A 153 -29.15 -1.16 -27.89
N GLN A 154 -28.04 -0.42 -27.90
CA GLN A 154 -27.15 -0.35 -29.04
C GLN A 154 -26.38 -1.67 -29.21
N ILE A 155 -25.96 -2.30 -28.11
CA ILE A 155 -25.42 -3.66 -28.11
C ILE A 155 -26.50 -4.65 -28.55
N ALA A 156 -27.71 -4.56 -27.99
CA ALA A 156 -28.81 -5.45 -28.32
C ALA A 156 -29.18 -5.40 -29.82
N ALA A 157 -29.06 -4.23 -30.47
CA ALA A 157 -29.34 -4.09 -31.89
C ALA A 157 -28.35 -4.85 -32.81
N ARG A 158 -27.17 -5.22 -32.32
CA ARG A 158 -26.10 -5.87 -33.09
C ARG A 158 -25.77 -7.29 -32.64
N ILE A 159 -26.23 -7.68 -31.46
CA ILE A 159 -25.75 -8.90 -30.79
C ILE A 159 -25.95 -10.18 -31.62
N ASP A 160 -27.05 -10.30 -32.37
CA ASP A 160 -27.31 -11.49 -33.19
C ASP A 160 -26.25 -11.68 -34.27
N GLU A 161 -25.82 -10.58 -34.91
CA GLU A 161 -24.78 -10.59 -35.94
C GLU A 161 -23.44 -11.05 -35.37
N TRP A 162 -23.06 -10.52 -34.20
CA TRP A 162 -21.80 -10.84 -33.55
C TRP A 162 -21.77 -12.28 -33.02
N ILE A 163 -22.86 -12.75 -32.40
CA ILE A 163 -22.96 -14.13 -31.93
C ILE A 163 -22.96 -15.11 -33.12
N ALA A 164 -23.62 -14.77 -34.23
CA ALA A 164 -23.60 -15.61 -35.43
C ALA A 164 -22.22 -15.65 -36.11
N THR A 165 -21.50 -14.52 -36.13
CA THR A 165 -20.20 -14.39 -36.80
C THR A 165 -19.06 -15.01 -36.00
N TYR A 166 -18.94 -14.64 -34.72
CA TYR A 166 -17.81 -15.03 -33.88
C TYR A 166 -18.07 -16.30 -33.07
N ARG A 167 -19.35 -16.67 -32.93
CA ARG A 167 -19.81 -17.93 -32.33
C ARG A 167 -19.23 -18.20 -30.93
N PRO A 168 -19.06 -17.23 -30.02
CA PRO A 168 -18.27 -17.42 -28.80
C PRO A 168 -18.76 -18.59 -27.93
N ASP A 169 -17.82 -19.27 -27.28
CA ASP A 169 -18.12 -20.30 -26.28
C ASP A 169 -18.55 -19.66 -24.95
N ILE A 170 -17.96 -18.50 -24.63
CA ILE A 170 -18.30 -17.70 -23.45
C ILE A 170 -18.37 -16.21 -23.84
N VAL A 171 -19.44 -15.53 -23.46
CA VAL A 171 -19.57 -14.07 -23.49
C VAL A 171 -19.34 -13.51 -22.09
N MET A 172 -18.41 -12.55 -21.99
CA MET A 172 -18.18 -11.74 -20.81
C MET A 172 -18.89 -10.40 -20.98
N LEU A 173 -20.05 -10.24 -20.35
CA LEU A 173 -20.94 -9.11 -20.57
C LEU A 173 -20.84 -8.08 -19.43
N GLN A 174 -20.35 -6.88 -19.73
CA GLN A 174 -20.46 -5.72 -18.85
C GLN A 174 -21.00 -4.52 -19.63
N ILE A 175 -22.26 -4.13 -19.37
CA ILE A 175 -22.92 -3.04 -20.08
C ILE A 175 -23.99 -2.39 -19.19
N GLY A 176 -24.28 -1.10 -19.44
CA GLY A 176 -25.24 -0.30 -18.68
C GLY A 176 -24.62 0.96 -18.08
N THR A 177 -23.29 1.07 -18.05
CA THR A 177 -22.58 2.26 -17.52
C THR A 177 -23.09 3.55 -18.16
N ASN A 178 -23.23 3.57 -19.49
CA ASN A 178 -23.66 4.75 -20.24
C ASN A 178 -25.15 5.07 -20.02
N ASP A 179 -26.01 4.05 -19.92
CA ASP A 179 -27.42 4.22 -19.60
C ASP A 179 -27.58 4.98 -18.28
N LEU A 180 -26.88 4.54 -17.24
CA LEU A 180 -26.92 5.14 -15.91
C LEU A 180 -26.28 6.54 -15.88
N GLY A 181 -25.15 6.69 -16.58
CA GLY A 181 -24.40 7.94 -16.68
C GLY A 181 -25.14 9.06 -17.41
N ARG A 182 -25.92 8.71 -18.45
CA ARG A 182 -26.65 9.65 -19.31
C ARG A 182 -28.13 9.80 -18.97
N ASN A 183 -28.63 9.03 -18.01
CA ASN A 183 -30.05 8.96 -17.65
C ASN A 183 -30.95 8.38 -18.75
N VAL A 184 -30.45 7.40 -19.49
CA VAL A 184 -31.24 6.71 -20.51
C VAL A 184 -31.97 5.54 -19.87
N ASP A 185 -33.29 5.68 -19.77
CA ASP A 185 -34.23 4.62 -19.36
C ASP A 185 -33.70 3.74 -18.20
N ILE A 186 -33.32 4.41 -17.10
CA ILE A 186 -32.69 3.76 -15.95
C ILE A 186 -33.63 2.72 -15.33
N ALA A 187 -34.93 3.05 -15.26
CA ALA A 187 -35.94 2.19 -14.62
C ALA A 187 -36.05 0.82 -15.31
N ASN A 188 -35.92 0.77 -16.64
CA ASN A 188 -36.00 -0.49 -17.38
C ASN A 188 -34.62 -1.07 -17.75
N ALA A 189 -33.50 -0.40 -17.40
CA ALA A 189 -32.17 -0.90 -17.73
C ALA A 189 -31.91 -2.35 -17.25
N PRO A 190 -32.32 -2.77 -16.03
CA PRO A 190 -32.19 -4.18 -15.62
C PRO A 190 -32.98 -5.14 -16.52
N GLN A 191 -34.19 -4.75 -16.95
CA GLN A 191 -35.00 -5.57 -17.86
C GLN A 191 -34.37 -5.63 -19.25
N ARG A 192 -33.79 -4.53 -19.76
CA ARG A 192 -33.08 -4.50 -21.03
C ARG A 192 -31.84 -5.40 -21.01
N LEU A 193 -31.08 -5.40 -19.90
CA LEU A 193 -29.97 -6.34 -19.68
C LEU A 193 -30.46 -7.80 -19.67
N SER A 194 -31.56 -8.08 -18.95
CA SER A 194 -32.21 -9.40 -18.92
C SER A 194 -32.54 -9.89 -20.33
N THR A 195 -33.25 -9.08 -21.12
CA THR A 195 -33.60 -9.41 -22.51
C THR A 195 -32.36 -9.62 -23.39
N LEU A 196 -31.31 -8.83 -23.21
CA LEU A 196 -30.04 -9.00 -23.94
C LEU A 196 -29.40 -10.37 -23.67
N ILE A 197 -29.39 -10.82 -22.41
CA ILE A 197 -28.87 -12.16 -22.04
C ILE A 197 -29.67 -13.26 -22.74
N ASP A 198 -31.01 -13.15 -22.76
CA ASP A 198 -31.86 -14.14 -23.42
C ASP A 198 -31.62 -14.17 -24.93
N ARG A 199 -31.41 -13.00 -25.55
CA ARG A 199 -31.11 -12.89 -26.97
C ARG A 199 -29.79 -13.56 -27.34
N ILE A 200 -28.72 -13.35 -26.55
CA ILE A 200 -27.43 -14.06 -26.71
C ILE A 200 -27.64 -15.58 -26.66
N ARG A 201 -28.37 -16.05 -25.65
CA ARG A 201 -28.62 -17.48 -25.42
C ARG A 201 -29.51 -18.09 -26.49
N ALA A 202 -30.46 -17.34 -27.04
CA ALA A 202 -31.29 -17.79 -28.15
C ALA A 202 -30.48 -17.91 -29.45
N ALA A 203 -29.60 -16.94 -29.74
CA ALA A 203 -28.74 -16.96 -30.92
C ALA A 203 -27.67 -18.08 -30.85
N HIS A 204 -27.17 -18.40 -29.65
CA HIS A 204 -26.27 -19.54 -29.44
C HIS A 204 -26.61 -20.30 -28.14
N PRO A 205 -27.46 -21.35 -28.19
CA PRO A 205 -27.89 -22.10 -27.01
C PRO A 205 -26.79 -22.84 -26.23
N GLY A 206 -25.59 -22.98 -26.79
CA GLY A 206 -24.42 -23.54 -26.09
C GLY A 206 -23.54 -22.49 -25.40
N CYS A 207 -23.68 -21.21 -25.74
CA CYS A 207 -22.80 -20.12 -25.28
C CYS A 207 -23.02 -19.76 -23.82
N ARG A 208 -21.99 -19.83 -22.97
CA ARG A 208 -22.10 -19.36 -21.58
C ARG A 208 -22.09 -17.84 -21.54
N VAL A 209 -22.82 -17.24 -20.61
CA VAL A 209 -22.80 -15.79 -20.38
C VAL A 209 -22.37 -15.52 -18.95
N VAL A 210 -21.29 -14.77 -18.77
CA VAL A 210 -20.84 -14.28 -17.48
C VAL A 210 -21.15 -12.79 -17.40
N VAL A 211 -22.10 -12.43 -16.55
CA VAL A 211 -22.64 -11.06 -16.42
C VAL A 211 -21.92 -10.34 -15.30
N ALA A 212 -21.29 -9.22 -15.61
CA ALA A 212 -20.63 -8.40 -14.61
C ALA A 212 -21.57 -7.39 -13.98
N THR A 213 -21.40 -7.15 -12.69
CA THR A 213 -21.83 -5.88 -12.10
C THR A 213 -21.06 -4.71 -12.72
N ILE A 214 -21.63 -3.51 -12.71
CA ILE A 214 -20.92 -2.29 -13.10
C ILE A 214 -19.91 -1.89 -12.02
N THR A 215 -18.74 -1.43 -12.45
CA THR A 215 -17.66 -0.90 -11.57
C THR A 215 -18.12 0.35 -10.82
N GLN A 216 -17.52 0.67 -9.68
CA GLN A 216 -17.84 1.87 -8.91
C GLN A 216 -17.25 3.16 -9.45
N THR A 217 -17.80 4.27 -8.96
CA THR A 217 -17.41 5.66 -9.24
C THR A 217 -17.37 6.49 -7.95
N PRO A 218 -16.48 7.48 -7.84
CA PRO A 218 -16.54 8.47 -6.76
C PRO A 218 -17.71 9.45 -6.90
N THR A 219 -18.44 9.45 -8.02
CA THR A 219 -19.56 10.36 -8.26
C THR A 219 -20.82 9.88 -7.54
N ALA A 220 -21.15 10.46 -6.38
CA ALA A 220 -22.24 10.00 -5.52
C ALA A 220 -23.61 9.81 -6.21
N ALA A 221 -23.96 10.66 -7.19
CA ALA A 221 -25.20 10.52 -7.95
C ALA A 221 -25.22 9.28 -8.85
N LEU A 222 -24.10 9.00 -9.55
CA LEU A 222 -23.97 7.82 -10.40
C LEU A 222 -23.76 6.55 -9.57
N ALA A 223 -23.02 6.62 -8.46
CA ALA A 223 -22.78 5.51 -7.55
C ALA A 223 -24.08 4.90 -7.01
N ARG A 224 -25.09 5.73 -6.69
CA ARG A 224 -26.42 5.26 -6.26
C ARG A 224 -27.15 4.48 -7.37
N LYS A 225 -27.18 5.02 -8.59
CA LYS A 225 -27.78 4.31 -9.74
C LYS A 225 -27.08 3.00 -10.05
N ILE A 226 -25.76 2.98 -9.95
CA ILE A 226 -24.95 1.76 -10.11
C ILE A 226 -25.32 0.75 -9.02
N ALA A 227 -25.48 1.18 -7.77
CA ALA A 227 -25.89 0.30 -6.68
C ALA A 227 -27.28 -0.32 -6.95
N ASP A 228 -28.25 0.49 -7.37
CA ASP A 228 -29.60 0.02 -7.69
C ASP A 228 -29.60 -0.97 -8.88
N PHE A 229 -28.87 -0.64 -9.95
CA PHE A 229 -28.73 -1.52 -11.12
C PHE A 229 -28.02 -2.84 -10.76
N ASN A 230 -26.91 -2.76 -10.03
CA ASN A 230 -26.15 -3.94 -9.60
C ASN A 230 -26.96 -4.85 -8.67
N ALA A 231 -27.83 -4.30 -7.84
CA ALA A 231 -28.70 -5.07 -6.94
C ALA A 231 -29.71 -5.96 -7.69
N ALA A 232 -30.06 -5.62 -8.93
CA ALA A 232 -30.97 -6.42 -9.76
C ALA A 232 -30.27 -7.61 -10.45
N ILE A 233 -28.96 -7.54 -10.69
CA ILE A 233 -28.21 -8.54 -11.49
C ILE A 233 -28.27 -9.95 -10.88
N PRO A 234 -28.12 -10.16 -9.56
CA PRO A 234 -28.21 -11.50 -8.97
C PRO A 234 -29.54 -12.20 -9.29
N ALA A 235 -30.67 -11.49 -9.20
CA ALA A 235 -31.99 -12.05 -9.52
C ALA A 235 -32.14 -12.36 -11.02
N ILE A 236 -31.62 -11.47 -11.88
CA ILE A 236 -31.57 -11.68 -13.34
C ILE A 236 -30.79 -12.96 -13.67
N VAL A 237 -29.61 -13.15 -13.07
CA VAL A 237 -28.78 -14.35 -13.31
C VAL A 237 -29.45 -15.61 -12.73
N ALA A 238 -29.97 -15.54 -11.50
CA ALA A 238 -30.60 -16.67 -10.82
C ALA A 238 -31.88 -17.18 -11.51
N ALA A 239 -32.58 -16.32 -12.26
CA ALA A 239 -33.73 -16.71 -13.05
C ALA A 239 -33.38 -17.60 -14.27
N ARG A 240 -32.09 -17.89 -14.51
CA ARG A 240 -31.59 -18.61 -15.68
C ARG A 240 -30.85 -19.89 -15.27
N GLY A 241 -30.67 -20.76 -16.26
CA GLY A 241 -29.96 -22.03 -16.08
C GLY A 241 -28.45 -21.89 -15.88
N PRO A 242 -27.71 -23.01 -15.74
CA PRO A 242 -26.30 -23.06 -15.34
C PRO A 242 -25.31 -22.44 -16.35
N LEU A 243 -25.80 -22.03 -17.52
CA LEU A 243 -25.02 -21.39 -18.56
C LEU A 243 -24.97 -19.86 -18.42
N VAL A 244 -25.64 -19.31 -17.40
CA VAL A 244 -25.53 -17.89 -17.04
C VAL A 244 -25.01 -17.78 -15.62
N SER A 245 -23.97 -16.98 -15.44
CA SER A 245 -23.30 -16.76 -14.15
C SER A 245 -22.96 -15.28 -13.97
N MET A 246 -22.53 -14.89 -12.77
CA MET A 246 -22.22 -13.51 -12.43
C MET A 246 -20.73 -13.35 -12.05
N VAL A 247 -20.16 -12.18 -12.36
CA VAL A 247 -18.90 -11.71 -11.76
C VAL A 247 -19.14 -10.38 -11.04
N ASP A 248 -18.60 -10.25 -9.83
CA ASP A 248 -18.67 -9.01 -9.07
C ASP A 248 -17.46 -8.11 -9.37
N GLN A 249 -17.71 -7.01 -10.06
CA GLN A 249 -16.76 -5.94 -10.35
C GLN A 249 -16.99 -4.69 -9.49
N SER A 250 -17.93 -4.71 -8.54
CA SER A 250 -18.33 -3.53 -7.76
C SER A 250 -17.21 -2.97 -6.86
N MET A 251 -16.21 -3.79 -6.52
CA MET A 251 -15.03 -3.35 -5.78
C MET A 251 -14.03 -2.56 -6.64
N VAL A 252 -14.12 -2.64 -7.97
CA VAL A 252 -13.26 -1.87 -8.88
C VAL A 252 -13.78 -0.44 -8.93
N GLY A 253 -12.90 0.54 -8.72
CA GLY A 253 -13.26 1.95 -8.71
C GLY A 253 -13.67 2.48 -7.33
N SER A 254 -13.64 1.63 -6.31
CA SER A 254 -13.97 1.99 -4.93
C SER A 254 -12.81 2.67 -4.18
N LEU A 255 -11.59 2.60 -4.70
CA LEU A 255 -10.40 3.12 -4.05
C LEU A 255 -9.63 4.12 -4.92
N PRO A 256 -8.90 5.07 -4.30
CA PRO A 256 -7.98 5.95 -5.04
C PRO A 256 -7.04 5.13 -5.94
N GLY A 257 -6.68 5.66 -7.11
CA GLY A 257 -5.81 4.97 -8.06
C GLY A 257 -6.44 3.80 -8.83
N ASP A 258 -7.68 3.39 -8.51
CA ASP A 258 -8.40 2.41 -9.34
C ASP A 258 -8.84 3.02 -10.68
N LEU A 259 -9.19 4.30 -10.70
CA LEU A 259 -9.71 4.99 -11.88
C LEU A 259 -8.77 6.11 -12.34
N VAL A 260 -8.76 6.40 -13.63
CA VAL A 260 -8.02 7.53 -14.25
C VAL A 260 -8.89 8.78 -14.43
N ASP A 261 -10.21 8.59 -14.47
CA ASP A 261 -11.22 9.64 -14.39
C ASP A 261 -12.37 9.12 -13.49
N PRO A 262 -13.48 9.86 -13.29
CA PRO A 262 -14.56 9.37 -12.44
C PRO A 262 -15.30 8.10 -12.95
N LEU A 263 -14.92 7.48 -14.07
CA LEU A 263 -15.63 6.37 -14.69
C LEU A 263 -14.73 5.18 -15.05
N HIS A 264 -13.56 5.45 -15.64
CA HIS A 264 -12.75 4.45 -16.32
C HIS A 264 -11.61 3.96 -15.43
N PRO A 265 -11.46 2.62 -15.29
CA PRO A 265 -10.33 2.04 -14.58
C PRO A 265 -8.98 2.46 -15.16
N GLY A 266 -8.00 2.67 -14.29
CA GLY A 266 -6.59 2.76 -14.66
C GLY A 266 -5.94 1.39 -14.69
N THR A 267 -4.61 1.36 -14.78
CA THR A 267 -3.82 0.10 -14.78
C THR A 267 -4.20 -0.80 -13.60
N TRP A 268 -4.31 -0.23 -12.41
CA TRP A 268 -4.57 -1.00 -11.19
C TRP A 268 -6.03 -1.47 -11.09
N GLY A 269 -7.00 -0.62 -11.46
CA GLY A 269 -8.41 -1.02 -11.53
C GLY A 269 -8.64 -2.13 -12.56
N TYR A 270 -8.02 -2.06 -13.73
CA TYR A 270 -8.11 -3.12 -14.73
C TYR A 270 -7.45 -4.43 -14.30
N GLN A 271 -6.36 -4.40 -13.52
CA GLN A 271 -5.79 -5.61 -12.92
C GLN A 271 -6.78 -6.29 -11.96
N LYS A 272 -7.48 -5.50 -11.12
CA LYS A 272 -8.56 -6.01 -10.27
C LYS A 272 -9.68 -6.63 -11.10
N MET A 273 -10.08 -5.96 -12.19
CA MET A 273 -11.10 -6.51 -13.10
C MET A 273 -10.68 -7.83 -13.72
N ALA A 274 -9.47 -7.90 -14.25
CA ALA A 274 -8.90 -9.10 -14.86
C ALA A 274 -8.88 -10.25 -13.86
N TYR A 275 -8.47 -9.99 -12.61
CA TYR A 275 -8.47 -10.98 -11.54
C TYR A 275 -9.89 -11.51 -11.25
N GLN A 276 -10.88 -10.63 -11.14
CA GLN A 276 -12.28 -11.06 -10.90
C GLN A 276 -12.82 -11.89 -12.06
N TRP A 277 -12.56 -11.50 -13.31
CA TRP A 277 -12.90 -12.30 -14.49
C TRP A 277 -12.22 -13.66 -14.47
N TYR A 278 -10.91 -13.71 -14.20
CA TYR A 278 -10.15 -14.94 -14.08
C TYR A 278 -10.73 -15.89 -13.01
N ARG A 279 -11.13 -15.36 -11.84
CA ARG A 279 -11.80 -16.18 -10.81
C ARG A 279 -13.18 -16.65 -11.24
N ALA A 280 -13.97 -15.82 -11.94
CA ALA A 280 -15.29 -16.20 -12.42
C ALA A 280 -15.25 -17.26 -13.54
N LEU A 281 -14.17 -17.31 -14.32
CA LEU A 281 -13.99 -18.27 -15.41
C LEU A 281 -13.47 -19.64 -14.93
N GLU A 282 -12.86 -19.73 -13.75
CA GLU A 282 -12.36 -20.98 -13.16
C GLU A 282 -13.37 -22.14 -13.21
N PRO A 283 -14.60 -22.02 -12.64
CA PRO A 283 -15.56 -23.12 -12.66
C PRO A 283 -16.05 -23.48 -14.08
N LEU A 284 -15.80 -22.62 -15.06
CA LEU A 284 -16.20 -22.86 -16.45
C LEU A 284 -15.11 -23.54 -17.27
N LEU A 285 -13.84 -23.30 -16.93
CA LEU A 285 -12.69 -23.69 -17.74
C LEU A 285 -11.79 -24.74 -17.07
N ASN A 286 -11.81 -24.86 -15.74
CA ASN A 286 -10.97 -25.80 -15.00
C ASN A 286 -11.58 -27.21 -14.94
N THR A 287 -11.72 -27.85 -16.10
CA THR A 287 -12.37 -29.17 -16.22
C THR A 287 -11.50 -30.33 -15.71
N THR A 288 -10.20 -30.12 -15.56
CA THR A 288 -9.24 -31.13 -15.10
C THR A 288 -8.93 -31.05 -13.59
N GLY A 289 -9.48 -30.06 -12.88
CA GLY A 289 -9.17 -29.82 -11.48
C GLY A 289 -7.73 -29.37 -11.23
N SER A 290 -7.08 -28.81 -12.25
CA SER A 290 -5.71 -28.29 -12.13
C SER A 290 -5.67 -27.11 -11.15
N PRO A 291 -4.52 -26.84 -10.49
CA PRO A 291 -4.39 -25.68 -9.64
C PRO A 291 -4.72 -24.37 -10.38
N TRP A 292 -5.59 -23.55 -9.80
CA TRP A 292 -5.94 -22.22 -10.31
C TRP A 292 -5.37 -21.14 -9.37
N PRO A 293 -4.07 -20.83 -9.49
CA PRO A 293 -3.35 -20.04 -8.49
C PRO A 293 -3.88 -18.61 -8.34
N GLU A 294 -3.83 -18.08 -7.12
CA GLU A 294 -4.08 -16.66 -6.81
C GLU A 294 -2.85 -15.77 -7.01
N ARG A 295 -1.97 -16.12 -7.96
CA ARG A 295 -0.74 -15.35 -8.23
C ARG A 295 -1.09 -13.91 -8.62
N ASP A 296 -0.29 -12.99 -8.09
CA ASP A 296 -0.41 -11.55 -8.34
C ASP A 296 -1.84 -11.03 -8.13
N ASN A 297 -2.49 -11.50 -7.06
CA ASN A 297 -3.81 -11.04 -6.65
C ASN A 297 -3.73 -9.54 -6.28
N PRO A 298 -4.31 -8.64 -7.09
CA PRO A 298 -4.23 -7.20 -6.85
C PRO A 298 -4.96 -6.78 -5.57
N PHE A 299 -5.88 -7.59 -5.05
CA PHE A 299 -6.55 -7.31 -3.79
C PHE A 299 -5.70 -7.61 -2.55
N ARG A 300 -4.65 -8.43 -2.71
CA ARG A 300 -3.75 -8.83 -1.61
C ARG A 300 -2.35 -8.22 -1.70
N ARG A 301 -2.08 -7.38 -2.71
CA ARG A 301 -0.80 -6.66 -2.82
C ARG A 301 -0.66 -5.74 -1.61
N THR A 302 0.50 -5.79 -0.97
CA THR A 302 0.78 -4.97 0.21
C THR A 302 1.58 -3.72 -0.16
N ALA A 303 1.61 -2.74 0.73
CA ALA A 303 2.39 -1.51 0.57
C ALA A 303 3.90 -1.76 0.49
N THR A 304 4.60 -0.96 -0.32
CA THR A 304 6.06 -0.94 -0.41
C THR A 304 6.61 0.06 0.61
N ILE A 305 7.53 -0.40 1.47
CA ILE A 305 8.26 0.46 2.42
C ILE A 305 9.65 0.75 1.86
N THR A 306 9.96 2.02 1.63
CA THR A 306 11.24 2.43 1.01
C THR A 306 12.25 2.99 1.99
N ALA A 307 11.79 3.58 3.11
CA ALA A 307 12.68 4.11 4.14
C ALA A 307 12.03 4.02 5.53
N VAL A 308 12.86 3.83 6.56
CA VAL A 308 12.45 3.96 7.96
C VAL A 308 13.58 4.57 8.76
N THR A 309 13.26 5.54 9.62
CA THR A 309 14.17 6.13 10.60
C THR A 309 13.70 5.86 12.02
N PRO A 310 14.59 5.75 13.03
CA PRO A 310 16.05 5.74 12.93
C PRO A 310 16.60 4.58 12.07
N ALA A 311 17.86 4.70 11.65
CA ALA A 311 18.54 3.62 10.93
C ALA A 311 18.62 2.36 11.80
N ARG A 312 18.75 1.19 11.16
CA ARG A 312 18.99 -0.07 11.88
C ARG A 312 20.24 0.07 12.75
N ASN A 313 20.17 -0.39 13.99
CA ASN A 313 21.22 -0.33 15.02
C ASN A 313 21.60 1.08 15.45
N ALA A 314 20.78 2.10 15.17
CA ALA A 314 21.04 3.45 15.68
C ALA A 314 20.97 3.46 17.22
N THR A 315 21.89 4.22 17.84
CA THR A 315 21.80 4.57 19.26
C THR A 315 21.02 5.88 19.38
N VAL A 316 20.01 5.90 20.24
CA VAL A 316 19.12 7.05 20.46
C VAL A 316 18.95 7.32 21.95
N ARG A 317 18.48 8.51 22.30
CA ARG A 317 18.15 8.89 23.68
C ARG A 317 16.91 9.77 23.72
N ALA A 318 16.31 9.89 24.91
CA ALA A 318 15.11 10.70 25.14
C ALA A 318 13.99 10.36 24.12
N VAL A 319 13.32 11.37 23.60
CA VAL A 319 12.31 11.22 22.54
C VAL A 319 12.97 11.37 21.17
N VAL A 320 12.78 10.39 20.29
CA VAL A 320 13.27 10.42 18.90
C VAL A 320 12.12 10.20 17.91
N PRO A 321 11.98 11.03 16.86
CA PRO A 321 10.97 10.79 15.84
C PRO A 321 11.35 9.56 15.01
N SER A 322 10.48 8.55 15.02
CA SER A 322 10.55 7.47 14.05
C SER A 322 9.67 7.79 12.85
N ARG A 323 10.17 7.58 11.64
CA ARG A 323 9.45 7.86 10.40
C ARG A 323 9.45 6.66 9.49
N VAL A 324 8.41 6.51 8.68
CA VAL A 324 8.38 5.54 7.59
C VAL A 324 7.90 6.19 6.29
N THR A 325 8.59 5.90 5.20
CA THR A 325 8.17 6.23 3.84
C THR A 325 7.63 4.97 3.19
N ALA A 326 6.35 5.00 2.81
CA ALA A 326 5.67 3.89 2.16
C ALA A 326 4.68 4.36 1.10
N SER A 327 4.45 3.52 0.10
CA SER A 327 3.50 3.78 -0.98
C SER A 327 2.72 2.52 -1.37
N HIS A 328 1.53 2.73 -1.92
CA HIS A 328 0.68 1.69 -2.48
C HIS A 328 -0.21 2.34 -3.57
N PRO A 329 -0.54 1.67 -4.69
CA PRO A 329 -1.41 2.23 -5.73
C PRO A 329 -2.76 2.74 -5.21
N ASN A 330 -3.38 2.02 -4.26
CA ASN A 330 -4.60 2.47 -3.59
C ASN A 330 -4.40 3.44 -2.42
N GLY A 331 -3.16 3.83 -2.17
CA GLY A 331 -2.74 4.58 -1.00
C GLY A 331 -2.74 3.77 0.30
N ILE A 332 -2.26 4.42 1.35
CA ILE A 332 -2.11 3.87 2.70
C ILE A 332 -3.30 4.33 3.54
N ALA A 333 -3.87 3.43 4.34
CA ALA A 333 -4.94 3.76 5.27
C ALA A 333 -4.38 4.28 6.59
N ARG A 334 -3.37 3.59 7.13
CA ARG A 334 -2.70 3.98 8.37
C ARG A 334 -1.34 3.31 8.50
N VAL A 335 -0.53 3.86 9.39
CA VAL A 335 0.73 3.30 9.81
C VAL A 335 0.74 3.24 11.34
N ASP A 336 1.10 2.10 11.90
CA ASP A 336 1.18 1.88 13.35
C ASP A 336 2.62 1.52 13.77
N LEU A 337 3.10 2.14 14.85
CA LEU A 337 4.41 1.81 15.44
C LEU A 337 4.21 1.00 16.72
N TYR A 338 4.96 -0.10 16.82
CA TYR A 338 5.07 -0.92 18.00
C TYR A 338 6.51 -0.89 18.52
N VAL A 339 6.68 -0.74 19.83
CA VAL A 339 7.98 -0.84 20.52
C VAL A 339 7.91 -2.02 21.49
N ASN A 340 8.79 -3.00 21.32
CA ASN A 340 8.83 -4.23 22.12
C ASN A 340 7.46 -4.95 22.22
N GLY A 341 6.70 -4.95 21.12
CA GLY A 341 5.38 -5.57 21.04
C GLY A 341 4.21 -4.69 21.47
N VAL A 342 4.45 -3.52 22.07
CA VAL A 342 3.40 -2.59 22.51
C VAL A 342 3.19 -1.50 21.48
N ARG A 343 1.94 -1.24 21.06
CA ARG A 343 1.62 -0.13 20.15
C ARG A 343 1.87 1.20 20.86
N VAL A 344 2.76 2.03 20.32
CA VAL A 344 3.09 3.35 20.89
C VAL A 344 2.40 4.51 20.18
N GLY A 345 1.95 4.31 18.94
CA GLY A 345 1.25 5.33 18.19
C GLY A 345 0.94 4.89 16.77
N GLY A 346 0.33 5.79 16.00
CA GLY A 346 0.11 5.62 14.58
C GLY A 346 -0.18 6.95 13.89
N ASP A 347 -0.08 6.93 12.57
CA ASP A 347 -0.23 8.09 11.71
C ASP A 347 -1.01 7.69 10.44
N THR A 348 -1.92 8.55 10.01
CA THR A 348 -2.77 8.37 8.82
C THR A 348 -2.38 9.31 7.69
N THR A 349 -1.42 10.22 7.90
CA THR A 349 -1.05 11.26 6.96
C THR A 349 0.45 11.24 6.70
N ALA A 350 0.84 11.10 5.43
CA ALA A 350 2.25 11.20 5.06
C ALA A 350 2.77 12.64 5.29
N PRO A 351 4.01 12.85 5.78
CA PRO A 351 5.03 11.84 6.10
C PRO A 351 4.79 11.14 7.46
N TYR A 352 4.60 9.81 7.43
CA TYR A 352 4.18 9.04 8.60
C TYR A 352 5.25 9.08 9.70
N THR A 353 4.91 9.66 10.84
CA THR A 353 5.84 9.91 11.94
C THR A 353 5.20 9.55 13.28
N VAL A 354 5.92 8.81 14.11
CA VAL A 354 5.56 8.55 15.51
C VAL A 354 6.80 8.71 16.38
N ASP A 355 6.69 9.51 17.43
CA ASP A 355 7.76 9.71 18.40
C ASP A 355 7.96 8.46 19.27
N VAL A 356 9.22 8.10 19.47
CA VAL A 356 9.64 6.98 20.31
C VAL A 356 10.27 7.54 21.57
N ASP A 357 9.55 7.41 22.67
CA ASP A 357 10.05 7.79 23.99
C ASP A 357 10.92 6.67 24.58
N THR A 358 12.20 6.95 24.73
CA THR A 358 13.19 6.08 25.37
C THR A 358 13.57 6.53 26.78
N HIS A 359 12.96 7.58 27.34
CA HIS A 359 13.28 8.06 28.67
C HIS A 359 13.21 6.93 29.71
N GLY A 360 14.20 6.91 30.62
CA GLY A 360 14.29 5.90 31.68
C GLY A 360 14.58 4.48 31.20
N ARG A 361 14.84 4.27 29.90
CA ARG A 361 15.15 2.96 29.32
C ARG A 361 16.57 2.96 28.75
N SER A 362 17.30 1.87 28.91
CA SER A 362 18.59 1.68 28.23
C SER A 362 18.72 0.25 27.77
N GLY A 363 19.45 0.04 26.68
CA GLY A 363 19.57 -1.23 25.99
C GLY A 363 18.66 -1.36 24.77
N PRO A 364 18.57 -2.58 24.20
CA PRO A 364 17.96 -2.80 22.89
C PRO A 364 16.46 -2.52 22.91
N GLN A 365 15.98 -1.83 21.87
CA GLN A 365 14.56 -1.60 21.60
C GLN A 365 14.23 -2.14 20.21
N ARG A 366 13.11 -2.86 20.10
CA ARG A 366 12.60 -3.37 18.83
C ARG A 366 11.40 -2.57 18.37
N LEU A 367 11.58 -1.80 17.31
CA LEU A 367 10.53 -1.08 16.61
C LEU A 367 9.96 -1.96 15.50
N VAL A 368 8.65 -2.04 15.41
CA VAL A 368 7.93 -2.68 14.30
C VAL A 368 6.93 -1.68 13.75
N TRP A 369 7.18 -1.22 12.53
CA TRP A 369 6.21 -0.46 11.76
C TRP A 369 5.28 -1.41 11.04
N LYS A 370 3.97 -1.22 11.19
CA LYS A 370 2.94 -1.89 10.40
C LYS A 370 2.27 -0.88 9.50
N VAL A 371 2.41 -1.04 8.19
CA VAL A 371 1.79 -0.18 7.17
C VAL A 371 0.57 -0.92 6.63
N THR A 372 -0.61 -0.34 6.82
CA THR A 372 -1.90 -0.90 6.38
C THR A 372 -2.40 -0.11 5.17
N ASP A 373 -2.63 -0.77 4.04
CA ASP A 373 -3.26 -0.14 2.87
C ASP A 373 -4.79 0.00 3.02
N ARG A 374 -5.46 0.62 2.05
CA ARG A 374 -6.92 0.82 2.06
C ARG A 374 -7.75 -0.44 1.83
N LEU A 375 -7.13 -1.54 1.41
CA LEU A 375 -7.76 -2.86 1.35
C LEU A 375 -7.56 -3.64 2.66
N GLY A 376 -6.79 -3.10 3.60
CA GLY A 376 -6.50 -3.72 4.88
C GLY A 376 -5.29 -4.65 4.86
N ASN A 377 -4.54 -4.74 3.76
CA ASN A 377 -3.33 -5.56 3.74
C ASN A 377 -2.20 -4.86 4.51
N VAL A 378 -1.39 -5.66 5.21
CA VAL A 378 -0.36 -5.16 6.13
C VAL A 378 1.02 -5.60 5.68
N THR A 379 1.91 -4.64 5.46
CA THR A 379 3.37 -4.88 5.42
C THR A 379 3.97 -4.47 6.75
N SER A 380 4.89 -5.27 7.28
CA SER A 380 5.64 -4.92 8.49
C SER A 380 7.10 -4.66 8.19
N GLN A 381 7.72 -3.73 8.93
CA GLN A 381 9.15 -3.48 8.85
C GLN A 381 9.75 -3.36 10.25
N LEU A 382 10.79 -4.17 10.49
CA LEU A 382 11.48 -4.26 11.77
C LEU A 382 12.70 -3.32 11.80
N ARG A 383 12.89 -2.67 12.94
CA ARG A 383 14.06 -1.85 13.26
C ARG A 383 14.50 -2.11 14.69
N ASP A 384 15.67 -2.72 14.84
CA ASP A 384 16.34 -2.77 16.13
C ASP A 384 17.16 -1.48 16.31
N ILE A 385 17.04 -0.86 17.48
CA ILE A 385 17.79 0.33 17.91
C ILE A 385 18.30 0.10 19.33
N THR A 386 19.21 0.95 19.80
CA THR A 386 19.67 0.95 21.19
C THR A 386 19.27 2.25 21.86
N ALA A 387 18.50 2.16 22.95
CA ALA A 387 18.29 3.31 23.83
C ALA A 387 19.51 3.47 24.75
N ASP A 388 20.06 4.66 24.83
CA ASP A 388 21.16 4.99 25.74
C ASP A 388 20.88 6.29 26.46
N ASN A 389 20.44 6.18 27.70
CA ASN A 389 20.13 7.30 28.58
C ASN A 389 21.09 7.37 29.78
N VAL A 390 22.25 6.70 29.70
CA VAL A 390 23.25 6.67 30.78
C VAL A 390 24.40 7.59 30.42
N ALA A 391 24.66 8.60 31.25
CA ALA A 391 25.80 9.49 31.04
C ALA A 391 27.14 8.78 31.25
N PRO A 392 28.17 9.11 30.45
CA PRO A 392 29.48 8.48 30.54
C PRO A 392 30.11 8.67 31.92
N TYR A 393 30.98 7.76 32.32
CA TYR A 393 31.94 7.99 33.40
C TYR A 393 33.01 8.98 32.95
N VAL A 394 33.41 9.90 33.84
CA VAL A 394 34.52 10.84 33.60
C VAL A 394 35.25 11.18 34.90
N SER A 395 36.58 11.13 34.87
CA SER A 395 37.46 11.51 35.98
C SER A 395 38.77 12.10 35.49
N VAL A 396 39.22 13.17 36.13
CA VAL A 396 40.57 13.72 35.91
C VAL A 396 41.60 12.79 36.56
N THR A 397 42.53 12.26 35.78
CA THR A 397 43.60 11.36 36.27
C THR A 397 44.88 12.09 36.60
N ARG A 398 45.15 13.23 35.93
CA ARG A 398 46.30 14.09 36.20
C ARG A 398 45.97 15.54 35.88
N ALA A 399 46.11 16.42 36.86
CA ALA A 399 46.02 17.87 36.73
C ALA A 399 46.61 18.56 37.97
N PRO A 400 46.95 19.86 37.92
CA PRO A 400 47.23 20.64 39.13
C PRO A 400 46.08 20.59 40.12
N GLN A 401 46.42 20.58 41.40
CA GLN A 401 45.45 20.48 42.49
C GLN A 401 44.53 21.71 42.57
N ASN A 402 43.43 21.57 43.31
CA ASN A 402 42.57 22.70 43.60
C ASN A 402 43.35 23.79 44.34
N ARG A 403 43.17 25.04 43.90
CA ARG A 403 43.84 26.27 44.36
C ARG A 403 45.33 26.39 44.02
N SER A 404 45.87 25.53 43.15
CA SER A 404 47.25 25.66 42.68
C SER A 404 47.49 26.93 41.84
N THR A 405 48.71 27.47 41.95
CA THR A 405 49.23 28.49 41.03
C THR A 405 49.86 27.80 39.82
N VAL A 406 49.49 28.19 38.61
CA VAL A 406 49.88 27.54 37.36
C VAL A 406 50.37 28.54 36.32
N ARG A 407 51.37 28.16 35.53
CA ARG A 407 51.98 29.03 34.50
C ARG A 407 52.27 28.24 33.22
N GLY A 408 52.15 28.91 32.08
CA GLY A 408 52.45 28.31 30.78
C GLY A 408 51.34 27.41 30.27
N THR A 409 51.70 26.34 29.57
CA THR A 409 50.75 25.33 29.10
C THR A 409 50.66 24.20 30.12
N VAL A 410 49.45 23.97 30.63
CA VAL A 410 49.15 22.92 31.60
C VAL A 410 48.36 21.82 30.92
N GLY A 411 48.74 20.55 31.13
CA GLY A 411 47.98 19.40 30.65
C GLY A 411 46.99 18.88 31.68
N VAL A 412 45.79 18.51 31.22
CA VAL A 412 44.79 17.76 31.99
C VAL A 412 44.59 16.40 31.33
N SER A 413 45.00 15.32 32.00
CA SER A 413 44.72 13.95 31.56
C SER A 413 43.40 13.47 32.16
N VAL A 414 42.58 12.80 31.34
CA VAL A 414 41.23 12.37 31.71
C VAL A 414 41.03 10.89 31.39
N ALA A 415 40.39 10.16 32.30
CA ALA A 415 39.78 8.86 32.00
C ALA A 415 38.28 9.06 31.80
N ALA A 416 37.74 8.55 30.70
CA ALA A 416 36.31 8.51 30.44
C ALA A 416 35.93 7.14 29.88
N LYS A 417 34.76 6.64 30.25
CA LYS A 417 34.26 5.33 29.83
C LYS A 417 32.75 5.37 29.67
N ASP A 418 32.24 4.70 28.64
CA ASP A 418 30.82 4.48 28.44
C ASP A 418 30.58 3.11 27.79
N THR A 419 29.41 2.52 28.03
CA THR A 419 29.04 1.20 27.47
C THR A 419 28.90 1.25 25.95
N HIS A 420 28.44 2.37 25.39
CA HIS A 420 28.29 2.60 23.95
C HIS A 420 29.36 3.56 23.39
N GLY A 421 30.40 3.82 24.18
CA GLY A 421 31.57 4.60 23.78
C GLY A 421 31.45 6.11 24.08
N VAL A 422 32.61 6.73 24.31
CA VAL A 422 32.73 8.16 24.58
C VAL A 422 32.98 8.88 23.26
N ASN A 423 32.08 9.79 22.89
CA ASN A 423 32.19 10.61 21.68
C ASN A 423 33.32 11.64 21.79
N ARG A 424 33.41 12.35 22.92
CA ARG A 424 34.44 13.37 23.18
C ARG A 424 34.56 13.75 24.64
N VAL A 425 35.71 14.31 25.00
CA VAL A 425 35.97 14.96 26.29
C VAL A 425 36.36 16.41 26.05
N GLU A 426 35.86 17.32 26.88
CA GLU A 426 36.09 18.76 26.77
C GLU A 426 36.59 19.34 28.09
N LEU A 427 37.58 20.23 28.02
CA LEU A 427 38.06 21.05 29.13
C LEU A 427 37.36 22.40 29.08
N ILE A 428 36.79 22.81 30.21
CA ILE A 428 36.06 24.05 30.39
C ILE A 428 36.81 24.93 31.37
N VAL A 429 37.05 26.20 31.00
CA VAL A 429 37.58 27.23 31.90
C VAL A 429 36.60 28.40 31.92
N ASN A 430 36.10 28.76 33.10
CA ASN A 430 35.16 29.88 33.30
C ASN A 430 33.93 29.78 32.36
N GLY A 431 33.39 28.57 32.21
CA GLY A 431 32.21 28.29 31.37
C GLY A 431 32.48 28.15 29.87
N ARG A 432 33.73 28.32 29.40
CA ARG A 432 34.11 28.19 27.98
C ARG A 432 34.92 26.93 27.71
N VAL A 433 34.61 26.22 26.64
CA VAL A 433 35.42 25.08 26.17
C VAL A 433 36.75 25.60 25.64
N VAL A 434 37.87 25.16 26.22
CA VAL A 434 39.23 25.60 25.85
C VAL A 434 40.06 24.50 25.17
N ALA A 435 39.66 23.24 25.35
CA ALA A 435 40.25 22.09 24.66
C ALA A 435 39.21 20.99 24.50
N ARG A 436 39.38 20.16 23.46
CA ARG A 436 38.55 19.00 23.15
C ARG A 436 39.46 17.87 22.68
N ASP A 437 39.18 16.66 23.11
CA ASP A 437 39.82 15.45 22.62
C ASP A 437 38.77 14.36 22.33
N THR A 438 38.96 13.65 21.23
CA THR A 438 38.08 12.57 20.77
C THR A 438 38.80 11.22 20.77
N THR A 439 40.09 11.19 21.11
CA THR A 439 40.92 9.99 21.10
C THR A 439 41.17 9.51 22.53
N ALA A 440 40.97 8.20 22.76
CA ALA A 440 41.19 7.60 24.07
C ALA A 440 42.61 7.88 24.59
N SER A 441 42.74 8.02 25.92
CA SER A 441 43.86 8.67 26.66
C SER A 441 43.71 10.18 26.88
N TYR A 442 42.67 10.79 26.30
CA TYR A 442 42.17 12.16 26.50
C TYR A 442 43.13 13.11 27.22
N TYR A 443 43.85 13.92 26.43
CA TYR A 443 44.79 14.91 26.92
C TYR A 443 44.39 16.32 26.48
N LEU A 444 44.14 17.19 27.46
CA LEU A 444 43.55 18.50 27.24
C LEU A 444 44.53 19.60 27.69
N PRO A 445 45.31 20.20 26.76
CA PRO A 445 46.23 21.28 27.10
C PRO A 445 45.48 22.62 27.24
N VAL A 446 45.88 23.43 28.23
CA VAL A 446 45.39 24.81 28.40
C VAL A 446 46.56 25.77 28.59
N ASN A 447 46.60 26.79 27.74
CA ASN A 447 47.54 27.91 27.90
C ASN A 447 46.98 28.91 28.93
N THR A 448 47.52 28.89 30.15
CA THR A 448 47.05 29.71 31.28
C THR A 448 47.32 31.20 31.08
N ALA A 449 48.26 31.55 30.18
CA ALA A 449 48.54 32.95 29.86
C ALA A 449 47.37 33.62 29.11
N ARG A 450 46.54 32.82 28.41
CA ARG A 450 45.35 33.27 27.68
C ARG A 450 44.07 33.23 28.51
N GLN A 451 44.17 32.86 29.78
CA GLN A 451 43.03 32.75 30.69
C GLN A 451 43.05 33.87 31.74
N PRO A 452 41.89 34.21 32.34
CA PRO A 452 41.83 35.12 33.48
C PRO A 452 42.68 34.64 34.67
N ARG A 453 43.05 35.57 35.56
CA ARG A 453 43.87 35.27 36.75
C ARG A 453 43.30 34.15 37.62
N THR A 454 41.97 34.07 37.73
CA THR A 454 41.25 32.99 38.40
C THR A 454 40.58 32.12 37.35
N MET A 455 40.84 30.83 37.39
CA MET A 455 40.34 29.83 36.45
C MET A 455 39.48 28.80 37.18
N TYR A 456 38.18 28.76 36.90
CA TYR A 456 37.27 27.69 37.28
C TYR A 456 37.33 26.61 36.21
N VAL A 457 38.06 25.53 36.51
CA VAL A 457 38.38 24.45 35.58
C VAL A 457 37.46 23.26 35.84
N GLN A 458 36.85 22.74 34.78
CA GLN A 458 35.97 21.58 34.83
C GLN A 458 36.16 20.74 33.56
N VAL A 459 36.00 19.43 33.67
CA VAL A 459 35.97 18.54 32.50
C VAL A 459 34.55 18.02 32.32
N ARG A 460 34.13 17.84 31.07
CA ARG A 460 32.93 17.06 30.73
C ARG A 460 33.23 16.02 29.66
N ALA A 461 32.51 14.90 29.70
CA ALA A 461 32.55 13.88 28.65
C ALA A 461 31.15 13.69 28.06
N TYR A 462 31.09 13.42 26.75
CA TYR A 462 29.89 13.04 26.02
C TYR A 462 30.03 11.62 25.48
N ASP A 463 28.97 10.82 25.54
CA ASP A 463 28.87 9.57 24.79
C ASP A 463 28.33 9.79 23.36
N HIS A 464 28.20 8.71 22.58
CA HIS A 464 27.68 8.76 21.21
C HIS A 464 26.17 9.03 21.12
N ALA A 465 25.39 8.77 22.18
CA ALA A 465 23.99 9.15 22.25
C ALA A 465 23.81 10.65 22.59
N GLY A 466 24.85 11.28 23.12
CA GLY A 466 24.90 12.68 23.53
C GLY A 466 24.59 12.90 25.01
N ASN A 467 24.59 11.87 25.86
CA ASN A 467 24.53 12.08 27.31
C ASN A 467 25.85 12.69 27.79
N VAL A 468 25.80 13.43 28.91
CA VAL A 468 26.93 14.22 29.39
C VAL A 468 27.14 14.05 30.89
N ARG A 469 28.41 13.95 31.30
CA ARG A 469 28.81 14.05 32.71
C ARG A 469 29.89 15.10 32.89
N TYR A 470 29.83 15.79 34.02
CA TYR A 470 30.80 16.80 34.42
C TYR A 470 31.58 16.31 35.64
N THR A 471 32.86 16.65 35.71
CA THR A 471 33.64 16.53 36.96
C THR A 471 33.29 17.67 37.92
N PRO A 472 33.68 17.60 39.20
CA PRO A 472 33.71 18.77 40.06
C PRO A 472 34.57 19.89 39.45
N THR A 473 34.23 21.14 39.75
CA THR A 473 35.03 22.30 39.39
C THR A 473 36.19 22.47 40.35
N ILE A 474 37.40 22.68 39.84
CA ILE A 474 38.59 23.07 40.60
C ILE A 474 39.01 24.50 40.23
N VAL A 475 39.73 25.16 41.13
CA VAL A 475 40.18 26.54 40.92
C VAL A 475 41.68 26.57 40.72
N TRP A 476 42.17 27.23 39.68
CA TRP A 476 43.59 27.57 39.55
C TRP A 476 43.79 29.09 39.57
N ARG A 477 45.00 29.50 39.95
CA ARG A 477 45.46 30.89 39.87
C ARG A 477 46.67 30.98 38.97
N ARG A 478 46.87 32.11 38.30
CA ARG A 478 48.08 32.38 37.50
C ARG A 478 49.00 33.37 38.20
#